data_AF-A0A7V8UAR5-F1
#
_entry.id   AF-A0A7V8UAR5-F1
#
_cell.length_a   1.000
_cell.length_b   1.000
_cell.length_c   1.000
_cell.angle_alpha   90.00
_cell.angle_beta   90.00
_cell.angle_gamma   90.00
#
_symmetry.space_group_name_H-M   'P 1'
#
loop_
_entity.id
_entity.type
_entity.pdbx_description
1 polymer ?
#
loop_
_entity_poly.entity_id
_entity_poly.type
_entity_poly.pdbx_seq_one_letter_code
_entity_poly.pdbx_strand_id
1 'polypeptide(L)'
;MNVDTPRQASPSQGQGASGRSLLILLLLAFVGGAVLSGWIITRSGWFETPAPPQAAIDRNVITADPASPAPAAVPPSMATGMLSGPVPPGALDQRVAELENRLSLINVQAQAASGNAGRAEGLLIAFAARRALDRASALGYLEGQLQLRFGTAQPNAVATIIRASKNPVTMDQLRAQLDEIGPSLGSGRAANESFWAALHREASELFVIEQAGKESQTPTQRVQRARRYLEAGRVEAALGEIEKLPGRAKAADWIAKARSYAEARRALDIIESAAILEPRGLRDATGQPIEQPSPLAPPAG
;
A
#
# COMPACT_ATOMS: atom_id res chain seq x y z
N MET A 1 62.36 51.79 -50.71
CA MET A 1 61.00 52.39 -50.80
C MET A 1 60.20 51.56 -51.79
N ASN A 2 58.99 51.05 -51.59
CA ASN A 2 57.90 51.21 -50.60
C ASN A 2 57.21 49.83 -50.46
N VAL A 3 57.01 49.27 -49.26
CA VAL A 3 55.86 49.41 -48.33
C VAL A 3 54.53 48.82 -48.83
N ASP A 4 53.99 47.96 -47.97
CA ASP A 4 52.82 47.08 -47.99
C ASP A 4 51.45 47.67 -48.37
N THR A 5 50.53 46.79 -48.78
CA THR A 5 49.10 46.87 -48.42
C THR A 5 48.38 45.52 -48.66
N PRO A 6 47.79 44.88 -47.62
CA PRO A 6 46.89 43.74 -47.81
C PRO A 6 45.44 44.20 -48.06
N ARG A 7 44.73 43.55 -48.99
CA ARG A 7 43.29 43.78 -49.23
C ARG A 7 42.45 43.03 -48.19
N GLN A 8 41.47 43.76 -47.65
CA GLN A 8 40.54 43.38 -46.59
C GLN A 8 39.54 42.30 -47.03
N ALA A 9 39.14 41.46 -46.09
CA ALA A 9 38.03 40.52 -46.19
C ALA A 9 36.68 41.25 -46.13
N SER A 10 35.73 40.85 -46.96
CA SER A 10 34.34 41.30 -46.91
C SER A 10 33.56 40.54 -45.82
N PRO A 11 32.79 41.19 -44.94
CA PRO A 11 31.80 40.49 -44.14
C PRO A 11 30.57 40.15 -45.00
N SER A 12 30.16 38.89 -45.02
CA SER A 12 28.88 38.47 -45.55
C SER A 12 27.76 38.99 -44.63
N GLN A 13 27.02 39.97 -45.14
CA GLN A 13 25.86 40.55 -44.47
C GLN A 13 24.73 39.52 -44.46
N GLY A 14 24.52 38.86 -43.31
CA GLY A 14 23.37 38.00 -43.09
C GLY A 14 22.08 38.80 -43.25
N GLN A 15 21.24 38.43 -44.22
CA GLN A 15 19.87 38.92 -44.33
C GLN A 15 19.12 38.58 -43.04
N GLY A 16 18.95 39.57 -42.18
CA GLY A 16 18.05 39.46 -41.03
C GLY A 16 16.66 39.10 -41.56
N ALA A 17 16.09 38.00 -41.04
CA ALA A 17 14.76 37.56 -41.37
C ALA A 17 13.80 38.76 -41.27
N SER A 18 13.27 39.20 -42.41
CA SER A 18 12.40 40.36 -42.50
C SER A 18 11.30 40.28 -41.43
N GLY A 19 10.91 41.39 -40.82
CA GLY A 19 9.85 41.40 -39.80
C GLY A 19 8.55 40.72 -40.25
N ARG A 20 8.33 40.66 -41.58
CA ARG A 20 7.26 39.88 -42.22
C ARG A 20 7.43 38.37 -42.05
N SER A 21 8.62 37.81 -42.28
CA SER A 21 8.88 36.38 -42.03
C SER A 21 8.73 36.02 -40.55
N LEU A 22 9.13 36.92 -39.63
CA LEU A 22 8.97 36.68 -38.20
C LEU A 22 7.50 36.72 -37.78
N LEU A 23 6.71 37.65 -38.33
CA LEU A 23 5.26 37.72 -38.12
C LEU A 23 4.53 36.49 -38.67
N ILE A 24 4.91 35.99 -39.86
CA ILE A 24 4.31 34.79 -40.44
C ILE A 24 4.60 33.57 -39.57
N LEU A 25 5.83 33.43 -39.07
CA LEU A 25 6.23 32.30 -38.23
C LEU A 25 5.50 32.33 -36.88
N LEU A 26 5.30 33.52 -36.30
CA LEU A 26 4.55 33.71 -35.06
C LEU A 26 3.06 33.42 -35.24
N LEU A 27 2.48 33.83 -36.38
CA LEU A 27 1.09 33.52 -36.72
C LEU A 27 0.90 32.02 -36.96
N LEU A 28 1.86 31.35 -37.62
CA LEU A 28 1.83 29.90 -37.79
C LEU A 28 1.92 29.16 -36.45
N ALA A 29 2.82 29.59 -35.56
CA ALA A 29 2.96 29.00 -34.23
C ALA A 29 1.70 29.20 -33.39
N PHE A 30 1.06 30.36 -33.48
CA PHE A 30 -0.20 30.66 -32.79
C PHE A 30 -1.35 29.77 -33.28
N VAL A 31 -1.52 29.64 -34.60
CA VAL A 31 -2.55 28.77 -35.18
C VAL A 31 -2.29 27.30 -34.82
N GLY A 32 -1.03 26.86 -34.89
CA GLY A 32 -0.64 25.51 -34.48
C GLY A 32 -0.95 25.23 -33.01
N GLY A 33 -0.65 26.18 -32.11
CA GLY A 33 -0.97 26.09 -30.69
C GLY A 33 -2.49 26.04 -30.41
N ALA A 34 -3.29 26.84 -31.14
CA ALA A 34 -4.74 26.84 -30.99
C ALA A 34 -5.38 25.51 -31.43
N VAL A 35 -4.90 24.94 -32.54
CA VAL A 35 -5.36 23.63 -33.04
C VAL A 35 -4.97 22.52 -32.07
N LEU A 36 -3.74 22.54 -31.55
CA LEU A 36 -3.26 21.54 -30.59
C LEU A 36 -4.02 21.61 -29.25
N SER A 37 -4.28 22.83 -28.75
CA SER A 37 -5.10 23.03 -27.54
C SER A 37 -6.55 22.57 -27.73
N GLY A 38 -7.17 22.84 -28.89
CA GLY A 38 -8.52 22.34 -29.19
C GLY A 38 -8.58 20.81 -29.26
N TRP A 39 -7.54 20.17 -29.81
CA TRP A 39 -7.46 18.71 -29.87
C TRP A 39 -7.25 18.06 -28.49
N ILE A 40 -6.46 18.68 -27.60
CA ILE A 40 -6.28 18.21 -26.23
C ILE A 40 -7.59 18.33 -25.44
N ILE A 41 -8.29 19.45 -25.57
CA ILE A 41 -9.56 19.70 -24.88
C ILE A 41 -10.64 18.68 -25.27
N THR A 42 -10.72 18.32 -26.55
CA THR A 42 -11.69 17.32 -27.04
C THR A 42 -11.37 15.90 -26.60
N ARG A 43 -10.14 15.62 -26.13
CA ARG A 43 -9.71 14.30 -25.66
C ARG A 43 -9.60 14.19 -24.14
N SER A 44 -9.50 15.31 -23.42
CA SER A 44 -9.22 15.33 -21.98
C SER A 44 -10.46 15.28 -21.07
N GLY A 45 -11.69 15.24 -21.63
CA GLY A 45 -12.92 15.20 -20.83
C GLY A 45 -13.14 16.46 -19.96
N TRP A 46 -12.36 17.52 -20.19
CA TRP A 46 -12.34 18.71 -19.33
C TRP A 46 -13.65 19.49 -19.27
N PHE A 47 -14.55 19.25 -20.23
CA PHE A 47 -15.88 19.84 -20.29
C PHE A 47 -17.00 18.80 -20.19
N GLU A 48 -16.75 17.63 -19.58
CA GLU A 48 -17.86 16.79 -19.11
C GLU A 48 -18.74 17.65 -18.19
N THR A 49 -19.97 17.87 -18.62
CA THR A 49 -20.97 18.61 -17.85
C THR A 49 -21.18 17.87 -16.53
N PRO A 50 -21.15 18.54 -15.36
CA PRO A 50 -21.44 17.87 -14.10
C PRO A 50 -22.80 17.20 -14.21
N ALA A 51 -22.83 15.87 -14.11
CA ALA A 51 -24.08 15.15 -14.02
C ALA A 51 -24.92 15.78 -12.88
N PRO A 52 -26.25 15.93 -13.04
CA PRO A 52 -27.11 16.40 -11.95
C PRO A 52 -26.82 15.55 -10.70
N PRO A 53 -26.89 16.13 -9.49
CA PRO A 53 -26.54 15.42 -8.27
C PRO A 53 -27.45 14.21 -8.13
N GLN A 54 -26.97 13.07 -8.59
CA GLN A 54 -27.50 11.78 -8.19
C GLN A 54 -27.24 11.73 -6.70
N ALA A 55 -28.33 11.71 -5.93
CA ALA A 55 -28.31 11.49 -4.50
C ALA A 55 -27.26 10.41 -4.24
N ALA A 56 -26.18 10.80 -3.58
CA ALA A 56 -25.13 9.89 -3.18
C ALA A 56 -25.80 8.89 -2.25
N ILE A 57 -26.20 7.76 -2.83
CA ILE A 57 -26.45 6.57 -2.05
C ILE A 57 -25.07 6.24 -1.53
N ASP A 58 -24.86 6.47 -0.24
CA ASP A 58 -23.64 6.13 0.49
C ASP A 58 -23.28 4.66 0.20
N ARG A 59 -22.48 4.43 -0.83
CA ARG A 59 -21.92 3.12 -1.17
C ARG A 59 -20.78 2.72 -0.23
N ASN A 60 -20.49 3.56 0.77
CA ASN A 60 -19.57 3.27 1.86
C ASN A 60 -20.28 2.76 3.13
N VAL A 61 -21.60 2.57 3.10
CA VAL A 61 -22.18 1.53 3.94
C VAL A 61 -21.79 0.23 3.27
N ILE A 62 -20.87 -0.51 3.90
CA ILE A 62 -20.87 -1.97 3.77
C ILE A 62 -22.25 -2.38 4.30
N THR A 63 -23.26 -2.31 3.44
CA THR A 63 -24.33 -3.27 3.49
C THR A 63 -23.61 -4.54 3.07
N ALA A 64 -22.97 -5.17 4.07
CA ALA A 64 -23.00 -6.60 4.10
C ALA A 64 -24.49 -6.88 4.00
N ASP A 65 -24.97 -7.16 2.79
CA ASP A 65 -26.11 -8.03 2.64
C ASP A 65 -25.79 -9.14 3.63
N PRO A 66 -26.51 -9.27 4.76
CA PRO A 66 -26.22 -10.32 5.70
C PRO A 66 -26.29 -11.56 4.82
N ALA A 67 -25.14 -12.20 4.59
CA ALA A 67 -25.07 -13.41 3.79
C ALA A 67 -26.19 -14.27 4.35
N SER A 68 -27.27 -14.40 3.56
CA SER A 68 -28.53 -14.90 4.09
C SER A 68 -28.16 -16.20 4.76
N PRO A 69 -28.35 -16.35 6.09
CA PRO A 69 -27.89 -17.54 6.78
C PRO A 69 -28.44 -18.70 5.97
N ALA A 70 -27.56 -19.55 5.43
CA ALA A 70 -27.95 -20.70 4.63
C ALA A 70 -29.14 -21.33 5.33
N PRO A 71 -30.29 -21.51 4.65
CA PRO A 71 -31.59 -21.62 5.30
C PRO A 71 -31.46 -22.60 6.45
N ALA A 72 -31.46 -22.06 7.68
CA ALA A 72 -31.55 -22.88 8.86
C ALA A 72 -32.81 -23.70 8.62
N ALA A 73 -32.65 -25.02 8.53
CA ALA A 73 -33.78 -25.92 8.36
C ALA A 73 -34.84 -25.45 9.34
N VAL A 74 -35.95 -24.95 8.79
CA VAL A 74 -37.09 -24.46 9.56
C VAL A 74 -37.34 -25.51 10.63
N PRO A 75 -37.23 -25.17 11.94
CA PRO A 75 -37.53 -26.15 12.96
C PRO A 75 -38.94 -26.68 12.64
N PRO A 76 -39.15 -28.00 12.67
CA PRO A 76 -40.45 -28.57 12.33
C PRO A 76 -41.51 -27.80 13.13
N SER A 77 -42.41 -27.14 12.40
CA SER A 77 -43.50 -26.38 13.00
C SER A 77 -44.21 -27.33 13.95
N MET A 78 -44.25 -26.98 15.24
CA MET A 78 -44.90 -27.82 16.23
C MET A 78 -46.32 -28.05 15.74
N ALA A 79 -46.68 -29.32 15.52
CA ALA A 79 -48.07 -29.68 15.48
C ALA A 79 -48.63 -29.31 16.86
N THR A 80 -49.39 -28.22 16.94
CA THR A 80 -50.03 -27.68 18.16
C THR A 80 -51.14 -28.61 18.68
N GLY A 81 -51.04 -29.92 18.45
CA GLY A 81 -52.13 -30.88 18.60
C GLY A 81 -51.73 -32.12 19.38
N MET A 82 -51.13 -31.99 20.58
CA MET A 82 -51.01 -33.11 21.53
C MET A 82 -51.07 -32.66 23.00
N LEU A 83 -51.94 -31.70 23.33
CA LEU A 83 -52.16 -31.24 24.71
C LEU A 83 -53.46 -31.79 25.34
N SER A 84 -54.06 -32.84 24.78
CA SER A 84 -55.36 -33.34 25.25
C SER A 84 -55.44 -34.87 25.23
N GLY A 85 -54.69 -35.53 26.11
CA GLY A 85 -54.77 -36.98 26.34
C GLY A 85 -53.85 -37.43 27.48
N PRO A 86 -54.15 -38.55 28.17
CA PRO A 86 -53.31 -39.04 29.25
C PRO A 86 -51.89 -39.32 28.75
N VAL A 87 -50.89 -38.74 29.42
CA VAL A 87 -49.47 -38.87 29.05
C VAL A 87 -49.05 -40.33 29.25
N PRO A 88 -48.64 -41.05 28.20
CA PRO A 88 -48.17 -42.42 28.35
C PRO A 88 -46.87 -42.45 29.17
N PRO A 89 -46.65 -43.47 30.02
CA PRO A 89 -45.36 -43.68 30.69
C PRO A 89 -44.26 -43.85 29.61
N GLY A 90 -43.25 -42.97 29.63
CA GLY A 90 -42.16 -42.90 28.64
C GLY A 90 -42.22 -41.70 27.68
N ALA A 91 -43.35 -40.99 27.58
CA ALA A 91 -43.43 -39.77 26.75
C ALA A 91 -42.65 -38.58 27.33
N LEU A 92 -42.45 -38.55 28.65
CA LEU A 92 -41.60 -37.56 29.32
C LEU A 92 -40.12 -37.79 29.00
N ASP A 93 -39.66 -39.06 29.05
CA ASP A 93 -38.27 -39.42 28.76
C ASP A 93 -37.89 -39.06 27.32
N GLN A 94 -38.80 -39.28 26.36
CA GLN A 94 -38.61 -38.86 24.96
C GLN A 94 -38.49 -37.34 24.82
N ARG A 95 -39.32 -36.58 25.55
CA ARG A 95 -39.25 -35.10 25.54
C ARG A 95 -37.95 -34.61 26.17
N VAL A 96 -37.48 -35.23 27.25
CA VAL A 96 -36.19 -34.88 27.87
C VAL A 96 -35.04 -35.16 26.90
N ALA A 97 -35.00 -36.34 26.28
CA ALA A 97 -33.98 -36.67 25.29
C ALA A 97 -33.98 -35.72 24.07
N GLU A 98 -35.17 -35.29 23.60
CA GLU A 98 -35.28 -34.30 22.54
C GLU A 98 -34.78 -32.91 22.98
N LEU A 99 -35.08 -32.48 24.20
CA LEU A 99 -34.59 -31.22 24.75
C LEU A 99 -33.07 -31.23 24.95
N GLU A 100 -32.51 -32.34 25.42
CA GLU A 100 -31.05 -32.52 25.56
C GLU A 100 -30.35 -32.44 24.20
N ASN A 101 -30.91 -33.10 23.18
CA ASN A 101 -30.37 -33.03 21.83
C ASN A 101 -30.45 -31.61 21.24
N ARG A 102 -31.59 -30.92 21.42
CA ARG A 102 -31.75 -29.52 21.00
C ARG A 102 -30.77 -28.59 21.72
N LEU A 103 -30.57 -28.78 23.03
CA LEU A 103 -29.62 -27.98 23.80
C LEU A 103 -28.18 -28.21 23.32
N SER A 104 -27.81 -29.45 22.99
CA SER A 104 -26.52 -29.78 22.40
C SER A 104 -26.29 -29.05 21.07
N LEU A 105 -27.30 -29.06 20.18
CA LEU A 105 -27.26 -28.32 18.91
C LEU A 105 -27.14 -26.81 19.12
N ILE A 106 -27.91 -26.23 20.05
CA ILE A 106 -27.83 -24.80 20.38
C ILE A 106 -26.44 -24.46 20.93
N ASN A 107 -25.86 -25.29 21.78
CA ASN A 107 -24.53 -25.05 22.34
C ASN A 107 -23.46 -25.03 21.23
N VAL A 108 -23.50 -25.98 20.30
CA VAL A 108 -22.59 -26.01 19.14
C VAL A 108 -22.78 -24.76 18.25
N GLN A 109 -24.04 -24.37 17.99
CA GLN A 109 -24.34 -23.17 17.20
C GLN A 109 -23.91 -21.88 17.90
N ALA A 110 -24.09 -21.78 19.22
CA ALA A 110 -23.68 -20.62 20.01
C ALA A 110 -22.14 -20.49 20.02
N GLN A 111 -21.42 -21.59 20.19
CA GLN A 111 -19.96 -21.61 20.08
C GLN A 111 -19.50 -21.15 18.68
N ALA A 112 -20.23 -21.57 17.64
CA ALA A 112 -19.98 -21.15 16.28
C ALA A 112 -20.22 -19.66 16.03
N ALA A 113 -21.33 -19.14 16.52
CA ALA A 113 -21.64 -17.72 16.44
C ALA A 113 -20.59 -16.87 17.17
N SER A 114 -20.19 -17.29 18.38
CA SER A 114 -19.17 -16.61 19.17
C SER A 114 -17.80 -16.59 18.46
N GLY A 115 -17.37 -17.72 17.91
CA GLY A 115 -16.13 -17.80 17.13
C GLY A 115 -16.14 -16.91 15.88
N ASN A 116 -17.27 -16.84 15.17
CA ASN A 116 -17.45 -15.96 14.02
C ASN A 116 -17.39 -14.47 14.43
N ALA A 117 -18.05 -14.10 15.52
CA ALA A 117 -18.03 -12.74 16.05
C ALA A 117 -16.62 -12.32 16.45
N GLY A 118 -15.89 -13.17 17.18
CA GLY A 118 -14.51 -12.90 17.57
C GLY A 118 -13.58 -12.66 16.37
N ARG A 119 -13.76 -13.41 15.27
CA ARG A 119 -13.02 -13.20 14.00
C ARG A 119 -13.37 -11.86 13.35
N ALA A 120 -14.65 -11.53 13.26
CA ALA A 120 -15.11 -10.26 12.70
C ALA A 120 -14.55 -9.07 13.50
N GLU A 121 -14.57 -9.14 14.83
CA GLU A 121 -13.98 -8.13 15.71
C GLU A 121 -12.46 -8.02 15.51
N GLY A 122 -11.76 -9.14 15.39
CA GLY A 122 -10.32 -9.16 15.09
C GLY A 122 -10.00 -8.44 13.78
N LEU A 123 -10.77 -8.70 12.72
CA LEU A 123 -10.63 -8.03 11.43
C LEU A 123 -10.93 -6.54 11.52
N LEU A 124 -11.97 -6.13 12.27
CA LEU A 124 -12.29 -4.72 12.46
C LEU A 124 -11.17 -3.98 13.19
N ILE A 125 -10.57 -4.58 14.22
CA ILE A 125 -9.45 -4.01 14.96
C ILE A 125 -8.20 -3.92 14.08
N ALA A 126 -7.88 -4.97 13.31
CA ALA A 126 -6.76 -4.96 12.37
C ALA A 126 -6.93 -3.88 11.28
N PHE A 127 -8.13 -3.76 10.71
CA PHE A 127 -8.46 -2.72 9.73
C PHE A 127 -8.39 -1.31 10.34
N ALA A 128 -8.90 -1.12 11.56
CA ALA A 128 -8.82 0.15 12.27
C ALA A 128 -7.37 0.54 12.56
N ALA A 129 -6.52 -0.41 12.97
CA ALA A 129 -5.09 -0.19 13.19
C ALA A 129 -4.37 0.20 11.89
N ARG A 130 -4.65 -0.49 10.77
CA ARG A 130 -4.12 -0.14 9.44
C ARG A 130 -4.52 1.28 9.05
N ARG A 131 -5.81 1.61 9.14
CA ARG A 131 -6.35 2.95 8.85
C ARG A 131 -5.76 4.04 9.74
N ALA A 132 -5.43 3.72 11.00
CA ALA A 132 -4.78 4.65 11.92
C ALA A 132 -3.32 4.93 11.51
N LEU A 133 -2.55 3.89 11.18
CA LEU A 133 -1.16 4.04 10.72
C LEU A 133 -1.06 4.73 9.35
N ASP A 134 -1.96 4.40 8.41
CA ASP A 134 -2.00 5.02 7.09
C ASP A 134 -2.26 6.54 7.17
N ARG A 135 -2.97 6.99 8.21
CA ARG A 135 -3.21 8.43 8.49
C ARG A 135 -2.20 9.07 9.45
N ALA A 136 -1.19 8.33 9.90
CA ALA A 136 -0.27 8.78 10.94
C ALA A 136 -0.99 9.25 12.23
N SER A 137 -2.13 8.64 12.56
CA SER A 137 -2.87 8.94 13.79
C SER A 137 -2.50 7.97 14.92
N ALA A 138 -2.47 8.47 16.16
CA ALA A 138 -2.28 7.62 17.33
C ALA A 138 -3.37 6.54 17.44
N LEU A 139 -3.02 5.36 17.93
CA LEU A 139 -3.95 4.23 18.10
C LEU A 139 -5.03 4.52 19.15
N GLY A 140 -4.71 5.28 20.19
CA GLY A 140 -5.62 5.55 21.30
C GLY A 140 -6.12 4.25 21.94
N TYR A 141 -7.44 4.08 22.01
CA TYR A 141 -8.07 2.87 22.56
C TYR A 141 -7.69 1.57 21.81
N LEU A 142 -7.30 1.66 20.52
CA LEU A 142 -6.89 0.49 19.75
C LEU A 142 -5.64 -0.18 20.29
N GLU A 143 -4.76 0.53 21.01
CA GLU A 143 -3.56 -0.05 21.62
C GLU A 143 -3.93 -1.14 22.63
N GLY A 144 -4.87 -0.84 23.54
CA GLY A 144 -5.37 -1.81 24.51
C GLY A 144 -6.12 -2.98 23.85
N GLN A 145 -6.90 -2.69 22.80
CA GLN A 145 -7.61 -3.74 22.05
C GLN A 145 -6.64 -4.67 21.30
N LEU A 146 -5.60 -4.14 20.68
CA LEU A 146 -4.57 -4.96 20.01
C LEU A 146 -3.85 -5.87 21.02
N GLN A 147 -3.48 -5.34 22.19
CA GLN A 147 -2.84 -6.12 23.25
C GLN A 147 -3.76 -7.20 23.80
N LEU A 148 -5.02 -6.86 24.09
CA LEU A 148 -6.01 -7.81 24.61
C LEU A 148 -6.25 -8.95 23.62
N ARG A 149 -6.41 -8.64 22.33
CA ARG A 149 -6.84 -9.60 21.31
C ARG A 149 -5.71 -10.41 20.70
N PHE A 150 -4.63 -9.72 20.34
CA PHE A 150 -3.51 -10.27 19.57
C PHE A 150 -2.25 -10.41 20.42
N GLY A 151 -2.19 -9.87 21.64
CA GLY A 151 -0.96 -9.87 22.45
C GLY A 151 -0.45 -11.25 22.82
N THR A 152 -1.33 -12.25 22.95
CA THR A 152 -0.94 -13.64 23.20
C THR A 152 -0.51 -14.38 21.94
N ALA A 153 -1.22 -14.17 20.82
CA ALA A 153 -0.92 -14.85 19.57
C ALA A 153 0.26 -14.23 18.80
N GLN A 154 0.36 -12.89 18.81
CA GLN A 154 1.29 -12.10 18.00
C GLN A 154 1.92 -10.94 18.79
N PRO A 155 2.63 -11.21 19.91
CA PRO A 155 3.19 -10.17 20.78
C PRO A 155 4.15 -9.23 20.03
N ASN A 156 4.99 -9.78 19.15
CA ASN A 156 5.97 -9.01 18.38
C ASN A 156 5.31 -8.08 17.37
N ALA A 157 4.27 -8.55 16.66
CA ALA A 157 3.55 -7.73 15.69
C ALA A 157 2.82 -6.57 16.38
N VAL A 158 2.15 -6.85 17.50
CA VAL A 158 1.47 -5.82 18.31
C VAL A 158 2.45 -4.78 18.80
N ALA A 159 3.59 -5.19 19.36
CA ALA A 159 4.62 -4.25 19.83
C ALA A 159 5.16 -3.36 18.70
N THR A 160 5.37 -3.92 17.51
CA THR A 160 5.81 -3.16 16.33
C THR A 160 4.77 -2.14 15.87
N ILE A 161 3.48 -2.52 15.81
CA ILE A 161 2.38 -1.62 15.45
C ILE A 161 2.27 -0.46 16.45
N ILE A 162 2.34 -0.75 17.75
CA ILE A 162 2.30 0.26 18.80
C ILE A 162 3.49 1.22 18.66
N ARG A 163 4.71 0.70 18.47
CA ARG A 163 5.91 1.52 18.28
C ARG A 163 5.80 2.40 17.04
N ALA A 164 5.32 1.84 15.92
CA ALA A 164 5.10 2.57 14.68
C ALA A 164 4.05 3.67 14.85
N SER A 165 3.02 3.47 15.67
CA SER A 165 2.01 4.50 15.91
C SER A 165 2.53 5.69 16.71
N LYS A 166 3.57 5.49 17.53
CA LYS A 166 4.22 6.56 18.31
C LYS A 166 5.13 7.42 17.45
N ASN A 167 5.71 6.85 16.39
CA ASN A 167 6.59 7.56 15.45
C ASN A 167 6.19 7.21 14.01
N PRO A 168 5.06 7.74 13.52
CA PRO A 168 4.52 7.35 12.23
C PRO A 168 5.43 7.84 11.09
N VAL A 169 5.83 6.90 10.24
CA VAL A 169 6.51 7.18 8.97
C VAL A 169 5.47 7.04 7.86
N THR A 170 5.35 8.04 6.98
CA THR A 170 4.40 7.99 5.86
C THR A 170 5.08 7.72 4.53
N MET A 171 4.33 7.18 3.57
CA MET A 171 4.83 6.98 2.21
C MET A 171 5.28 8.30 1.57
N ASP A 172 4.51 9.37 1.77
CA ASP A 172 4.86 10.68 1.20
C ASP A 172 6.13 11.25 1.83
N GLN A 173 6.34 11.03 3.13
CA GLN A 173 7.59 11.39 3.79
C GLN A 173 8.79 10.60 3.22
N LEU A 174 8.62 9.29 2.95
CA LEU A 174 9.67 8.47 2.33
C LEU A 174 10.00 8.92 0.90
N ARG A 175 8.98 9.31 0.12
CA ARG A 175 9.16 9.85 -1.24
C ARG A 175 9.87 11.19 -1.20
N ALA A 176 9.38 12.13 -0.40
CA ALA A 176 9.97 13.47 -0.26
C ALA A 176 11.44 13.39 0.19
N GLN A 177 11.75 12.56 1.19
CA GLN A 177 13.13 12.37 1.63
C GLN A 177 14.00 11.70 0.56
N LEU A 178 13.47 10.74 -0.20
CA LEU A 178 14.23 10.14 -1.31
C LEU A 178 14.52 11.17 -2.41
N ASP A 179 13.58 12.07 -2.68
CA ASP A 179 13.75 13.11 -3.68
C ASP A 179 14.80 14.13 -3.28
N GLU A 180 14.83 14.51 -2.00
CA GLU A 180 15.84 15.36 -1.40
C GLU A 180 17.24 14.75 -1.45
N ILE A 181 17.41 13.49 -1.04
CA ILE A 181 18.73 12.84 -1.00
C ILE A 181 19.19 12.28 -2.35
N GLY A 182 18.26 12.04 -3.28
CA GLY A 182 18.49 11.36 -4.56
C GLY A 182 19.68 11.91 -5.38
N PRO A 183 19.84 13.23 -5.54
CA PRO A 183 21.00 13.81 -6.24
C PRO A 183 22.34 13.46 -5.58
N SER A 184 22.39 13.38 -4.25
CA SER A 184 23.61 13.05 -3.50
C SER A 184 23.99 11.56 -3.56
N LEU A 185 23.02 10.70 -3.87
CA LEU A 185 23.18 9.25 -4.02
C LEU A 185 23.64 8.85 -5.42
N GLY A 186 23.21 9.57 -6.46
CA GLY A 186 23.60 9.32 -7.85
C GLY A 186 25.05 9.69 -8.17
N SER A 187 25.63 10.63 -7.42
CA SER A 187 26.98 11.14 -7.71
C SER A 187 28.13 10.18 -7.36
N GLY A 188 27.85 8.99 -6.78
CA GLY A 188 28.81 7.88 -6.68
C GLY A 188 30.14 8.18 -5.98
N ARG A 189 30.33 9.38 -5.44
CA ARG A 189 31.61 9.83 -4.90
C ARG A 189 31.71 9.32 -3.48
N ALA A 190 32.50 8.26 -3.30
CA ALA A 190 33.08 7.96 -2.00
C ALA A 190 33.78 9.24 -1.52
N ALA A 191 33.63 9.59 -0.24
CA ALA A 191 34.09 10.85 0.33
C ALA A 191 35.62 11.10 0.22
N ASN A 192 36.38 10.23 -0.47
CA ASN A 192 37.83 10.26 -0.57
C ASN A 192 38.40 10.04 -1.99
N GLU A 193 37.58 10.05 -3.05
CA GLU A 193 38.11 9.98 -4.43
C GLU A 193 38.42 11.38 -4.95
N SER A 194 39.71 11.73 -4.86
CA SER A 194 40.27 13.00 -5.33
C SER A 194 39.85 13.26 -6.78
N PHE A 195 39.33 14.46 -7.04
CA PHE A 195 38.98 14.95 -8.38
C PHE A 195 40.10 14.73 -9.40
N TRP A 196 41.34 14.78 -8.95
CA TRP A 196 42.53 14.49 -9.75
C TRP A 196 42.65 13.03 -10.21
N ALA A 197 42.16 12.05 -9.44
CA ALA A 197 42.20 10.64 -9.82
C ALA A 197 41.15 10.30 -10.88
N ALA A 198 39.96 10.92 -10.81
CA ALA A 198 38.91 10.77 -11.82
C ALA A 198 39.32 11.40 -13.16
N LEU A 199 39.89 12.61 -13.13
CA LEU A 199 40.36 13.30 -14.33
C LEU A 199 41.52 12.55 -15.01
N HIS A 200 42.45 11.97 -14.23
CA HIS A 200 43.53 11.15 -14.79
C HIS A 200 43.00 9.87 -15.44
N ARG A 201 41.95 9.25 -14.88
CA ARG A 201 41.37 8.02 -15.43
C ARG A 201 40.64 8.27 -16.75
N GLU A 202 39.89 9.36 -16.85
CA GLU A 202 39.22 9.77 -18.10
C GLU A 202 40.23 10.12 -19.20
N ALA A 203 41.37 10.74 -18.86
CA ALA A 203 42.45 10.97 -19.82
C ALA A 203 43.10 9.67 -20.33
N SER A 204 43.13 8.61 -19.52
CA SER A 204 43.61 7.28 -19.94
C SER A 204 42.56 6.43 -20.68
N GLU A 205 41.28 6.77 -20.59
CA GLU A 205 40.18 6.05 -21.26
C GLU A 205 39.74 6.66 -22.60
N LEU A 206 40.28 7.82 -22.99
CA LEU A 206 40.01 8.43 -24.31
C LEU A 206 40.49 7.56 -25.50
N PHE A 207 41.14 6.43 -25.25
CA PHE A 207 41.53 5.41 -26.22
C PHE A 207 40.83 4.05 -26.05
N VAL A 208 39.65 3.99 -25.43
CA VAL A 208 38.88 2.73 -25.30
C VAL A 208 37.64 2.77 -26.19
N ILE A 209 37.65 1.97 -27.26
CA ILE A 209 36.49 1.63 -28.07
C ILE A 209 35.53 0.82 -27.19
N GLU A 210 34.44 1.43 -26.75
CA GLU A 210 33.44 0.78 -25.91
C GLU A 210 32.59 -0.20 -26.74
N GLN A 211 32.75 -1.49 -26.43
CA GLN A 211 32.01 -2.58 -27.04
C GLN A 211 30.64 -2.67 -26.36
N ALA A 212 29.58 -2.36 -27.11
CA ALA A 212 28.19 -2.45 -26.69
C ALA A 212 27.89 -3.83 -26.08
N GLY A 213 27.58 -3.89 -24.78
CA GLY A 213 27.22 -5.17 -24.16
C GLY A 213 27.20 -5.29 -22.63
N LYS A 214 27.52 -4.23 -21.87
CA LYS A 214 27.30 -4.23 -20.41
C LYS A 214 26.50 -3.00 -20.02
N GLU A 215 25.19 -3.16 -19.89
CA GLU A 215 24.32 -2.18 -19.23
C GLU A 215 24.78 -2.02 -17.78
N SER A 216 25.73 -1.12 -17.56
CA SER A 216 26.18 -0.69 -16.25
C SER A 216 24.99 -0.03 -15.56
N GLN A 217 24.35 -0.74 -14.61
CA GLN A 217 23.29 -0.19 -13.76
C GLN A 217 23.86 0.96 -12.94
N THR A 218 23.82 2.18 -13.49
CA THR A 218 24.43 3.34 -12.85
C THR A 218 23.74 3.63 -11.52
N PRO A 219 24.45 4.15 -10.51
CA PRO A 219 23.84 4.55 -9.23
C PRO A 219 22.58 5.42 -9.42
N THR A 220 22.60 6.33 -10.39
CA THR A 220 21.45 7.16 -10.77
C THR A 220 20.24 6.34 -11.25
N GLN A 221 20.45 5.31 -12.08
CA GLN A 221 19.37 4.44 -12.53
C GLN A 221 18.74 3.63 -11.38
N ARG A 222 19.54 3.21 -10.39
CA ARG A 222 19.03 2.53 -9.18
C ARG A 222 18.15 3.44 -8.34
N VAL A 223 18.56 4.70 -8.14
CA VAL A 223 17.74 5.71 -7.44
C VAL A 223 16.42 5.95 -8.18
N GLN A 224 16.45 6.09 -9.51
CA GLN A 224 15.22 6.23 -10.31
C GLN A 224 14.31 5.00 -10.21
N ARG A 225 14.87 3.79 -10.13
CA ARG A 225 14.09 2.56 -9.91
C ARG A 225 13.48 2.52 -8.50
N ALA A 226 14.23 2.94 -7.49
CA ALA A 226 13.73 3.05 -6.13
C ALA A 226 12.53 4.03 -6.05
N ARG A 227 12.60 5.18 -6.74
CA ARG A 227 11.48 6.13 -6.86
C ARG A 227 10.24 5.48 -7.45
N ARG A 228 10.38 4.79 -8.59
CA ARG A 228 9.27 4.04 -9.22
C ARG A 228 8.69 2.95 -8.31
N TYR A 229 9.52 2.31 -7.50
CA TYR A 229 9.03 1.36 -6.50
C TYR A 229 8.22 2.04 -5.40
N LEU A 230 8.67 3.19 -4.88
CA LEU A 230 7.90 3.97 -3.90
C LEU A 230 6.58 4.52 -4.48
N GLU A 231 6.57 4.97 -5.73
CA GLU A 231 5.35 5.38 -6.45
C GLU A 231 4.34 4.23 -6.49
N ALA A 232 4.82 3.01 -6.78
CA ALA A 232 4.02 1.79 -6.76
C ALA A 232 3.73 1.23 -5.35
N GLY A 233 4.13 1.91 -4.27
CA GLY A 233 3.93 1.48 -2.88
C GLY A 233 4.84 0.31 -2.43
N ARG A 234 5.82 -0.08 -3.24
CA ARG A 234 6.73 -1.20 -2.99
C ARG A 234 7.99 -0.76 -2.22
N VAL A 235 7.83 -0.44 -0.94
CA VAL A 235 8.92 0.09 -0.11
C VAL A 235 10.08 -0.88 0.06
N GLU A 236 9.83 -2.17 0.26
CA GLU A 236 10.91 -3.17 0.42
C GLU A 236 11.76 -3.29 -0.85
N ALA A 237 11.15 -3.21 -2.03
CA ALA A 237 11.87 -3.22 -3.30
C ALA A 237 12.72 -1.94 -3.47
N ALA A 238 12.18 -0.78 -3.08
CA ALA A 238 12.93 0.47 -3.08
C ALA A 238 14.13 0.40 -2.12
N LEU A 239 13.92 -0.11 -0.90
CA LEU A 239 14.97 -0.32 0.09
C LEU A 239 16.12 -1.16 -0.47
N GLY A 240 15.80 -2.29 -1.11
CA GLY A 240 16.79 -3.18 -1.70
C GLY A 240 17.60 -2.55 -2.86
N GLU A 241 17.07 -1.55 -3.57
CA GLU A 241 17.85 -0.80 -4.57
C GLU A 241 18.79 0.22 -3.92
N ILE A 242 18.35 0.89 -2.86
CA ILE A 242 19.15 1.91 -2.16
C ILE A 242 20.26 1.29 -1.32
N GLU A 243 20.02 0.12 -0.71
CA GLU A 243 21.04 -0.62 0.04
C GLU A 243 22.22 -1.06 -0.84
N LYS A 244 21.98 -1.26 -2.14
CA LYS A 244 23.00 -1.63 -3.14
C LYS A 244 23.80 -0.43 -3.65
N LEU A 245 23.46 0.79 -3.25
CA LEU A 245 24.18 1.99 -3.68
C LEU A 245 25.52 2.13 -2.95
N PRO A 246 26.59 2.56 -3.64
CA PRO A 246 27.86 2.87 -2.99
C PRO A 246 27.72 4.04 -1.99
N GLY A 247 26.80 4.97 -2.25
CA GLY A 247 26.47 6.10 -1.38
C GLY A 247 25.48 5.81 -0.25
N ARG A 248 25.18 4.55 0.08
CA ARG A 248 24.12 4.18 1.06
C ARG A 248 24.26 4.85 2.43
N ALA A 249 25.47 5.20 2.84
CA ALA A 249 25.72 5.88 4.11
C ALA A 249 25.01 7.24 4.19
N LYS A 250 24.89 7.97 3.07
CA LYS A 250 24.15 9.24 2.99
C LYS A 250 22.64 9.05 3.10
N ALA A 251 22.14 7.83 2.85
CA ALA A 251 20.73 7.46 2.97
C ALA A 251 20.41 6.72 4.28
N ALA A 252 21.30 6.70 5.28
CA ALA A 252 21.11 5.90 6.49
C ALA A 252 19.78 6.19 7.20
N ASP A 253 19.42 7.47 7.34
CA ASP A 253 18.16 7.89 7.96
C ASP A 253 16.93 7.47 7.16
N TRP A 254 17.02 7.59 5.82
CA TRP A 254 15.96 7.14 4.92
C TRP A 254 15.79 5.62 5.00
N ILE A 255 16.89 4.86 5.02
CA ILE A 255 16.90 3.39 5.16
C ILE A 255 16.23 2.99 6.49
N ALA A 256 16.56 3.68 7.59
CA ALA A 256 15.97 3.40 8.90
C ALA A 256 14.46 3.65 8.94
N LYS A 257 14.00 4.75 8.33
CA LYS A 257 12.56 5.06 8.21
C LYS A 257 11.83 4.07 7.28
N ALA A 258 12.43 3.73 6.15
CA ALA A 258 11.87 2.76 5.20
C ALA A 258 11.73 1.36 5.82
N ARG A 259 12.72 0.93 6.62
CA ARG A 259 12.64 -0.32 7.40
C ARG A 259 11.53 -0.27 8.43
N SER A 260 11.47 0.79 9.24
CA SER A 260 10.40 0.97 10.23
C SER A 260 9.01 0.93 9.57
N TYR A 261 8.85 1.57 8.41
CA TYR A 261 7.61 1.53 7.64
C TYR A 261 7.26 0.12 7.15
N ALA A 262 8.22 -0.59 6.55
CA ALA A 262 8.03 -1.94 6.05
C ALA A 262 7.71 -2.93 7.18
N GLU A 263 8.41 -2.83 8.31
CA GLU A 263 8.16 -3.63 9.52
C GLU A 263 6.75 -3.40 10.07
N ALA A 264 6.30 -2.14 10.13
CA ALA A 264 4.95 -1.80 10.55
C ALA A 264 3.90 -2.42 9.60
N ARG A 265 4.13 -2.37 8.27
CA ARG A 265 3.20 -2.94 7.30
C ARG A 265 3.14 -4.46 7.40
N ARG A 266 4.29 -5.12 7.53
CA ARG A 266 4.37 -6.56 7.73
C ARG A 266 3.69 -6.99 9.03
N ALA A 267 3.86 -6.23 10.11
CA ALA A 267 3.18 -6.50 11.37
C ALA A 267 1.64 -6.39 11.23
N LEU A 268 1.15 -5.42 10.46
CA LEU A 268 -0.28 -5.33 10.12
C LEU A 268 -0.77 -6.56 9.34
N ASP A 269 -0.01 -7.01 8.34
CA ASP A 269 -0.35 -8.21 7.56
C ASP A 269 -0.35 -9.48 8.45
N ILE A 270 0.54 -9.56 9.45
CA ILE A 270 0.58 -10.66 10.42
C ILE A 270 -0.67 -10.69 11.30
N ILE A 271 -1.11 -9.54 11.85
CA ILE A 271 -2.33 -9.54 12.68
C ILE A 271 -3.60 -9.77 11.85
N GLU A 272 -3.60 -9.33 10.58
CA GLU A 272 -4.69 -9.58 9.63
C GLU A 272 -4.78 -11.07 9.28
N SER A 273 -3.65 -11.70 8.94
CA SER A 273 -3.60 -13.14 8.69
C SER A 273 -3.96 -13.97 9.93
N ALA A 274 -3.50 -13.57 11.12
CA ALA A 274 -3.89 -14.20 12.38
C ALA A 274 -5.41 -14.15 12.60
N ALA A 275 -6.05 -13.01 12.31
CA ALA A 275 -7.51 -12.87 12.40
C ALA A 275 -8.28 -13.81 11.43
N ILE A 276 -7.68 -14.17 10.29
CA ILE A 276 -8.29 -15.02 9.26
C ILE A 276 -8.04 -16.51 9.50
N LEU A 277 -6.77 -16.88 9.73
CA LEU A 277 -6.29 -18.26 9.61
C LEU A 277 -6.12 -18.95 10.97
N GLU A 278 -5.80 -18.19 12.02
CA GLU A 278 -5.32 -18.77 13.28
C GLU A 278 -6.03 -18.16 14.50
N PRO A 279 -7.34 -18.45 14.70
CA PRO A 279 -8.08 -17.93 15.87
C PRO A 279 -7.58 -18.51 17.19
N ARG A 280 -6.88 -19.65 17.14
CA ARG A 280 -6.35 -20.34 18.31
C ARG A 280 -5.26 -19.48 18.95
N GLY A 281 -5.62 -18.78 20.03
CA GLY A 281 -4.75 -17.85 20.73
C GLY A 281 -5.18 -16.38 20.63
N LEU A 282 -6.16 -16.08 19.77
CA LEU A 282 -6.89 -14.81 19.81
C LEU A 282 -7.90 -14.82 20.97
N ARG A 283 -8.19 -13.63 21.49
CA ARG A 283 -9.16 -13.44 22.56
C ARG A 283 -10.41 -12.71 22.07
N ASP A 284 -11.54 -12.93 22.72
CA ASP A 284 -12.79 -12.19 22.50
C ASP A 284 -12.79 -10.82 23.22
N ALA A 285 -13.89 -10.08 23.15
CA ALA A 285 -14.01 -8.74 23.78
C ALA A 285 -13.88 -8.77 25.31
N THR A 286 -14.12 -9.94 25.91
CA THR A 286 -14.06 -10.18 27.35
C THR A 286 -12.74 -10.83 27.77
N GLY A 287 -11.83 -11.08 26.82
CA GLY A 287 -10.53 -11.69 27.06
C GLY A 287 -10.53 -13.22 27.07
N GLN A 288 -11.63 -13.88 26.70
CA GLN A 288 -11.70 -15.34 26.63
C GLN A 288 -11.06 -15.86 25.34
N PRO A 289 -10.36 -17.00 25.36
CA PRO A 289 -9.74 -17.56 24.16
C PRO A 289 -10.79 -17.99 23.12
N ILE A 290 -10.53 -17.73 21.84
CA ILE A 290 -11.35 -18.20 20.73
C ILE A 290 -10.94 -19.64 20.41
N GLU A 291 -11.74 -20.62 20.84
CA GLU A 291 -11.42 -22.05 20.70
C GLU A 291 -11.75 -22.62 19.31
N GLN A 292 -12.59 -21.91 18.54
CA GLN A 292 -13.09 -22.44 17.28
C GLN A 292 -12.07 -22.26 16.13
N PRO A 293 -11.70 -23.34 15.41
CA PRO A 293 -10.77 -23.26 14.28
C PRO A 293 -11.37 -22.47 13.11
N SER A 294 -10.50 -21.85 12.30
CA SER A 294 -10.93 -21.15 11.09
C SER A 294 -11.57 -22.14 10.10
N PRO A 295 -12.71 -21.80 9.45
CA PRO A 295 -13.27 -22.62 8.38
C PRO A 295 -12.37 -22.71 7.14
N LEU A 296 -11.32 -21.88 7.08
CA LEU A 296 -10.30 -21.87 6.03
C LEU A 296 -9.01 -22.62 6.44
N ALA A 297 -8.93 -23.11 7.68
CA ALA A 297 -7.78 -23.91 8.12
C ALA A 297 -7.82 -25.30 7.45
N PRO A 298 -6.67 -25.85 7.02
CA PRO A 298 -6.61 -27.20 6.48
C PRO A 298 -7.10 -28.21 7.54
N PRO A 299 -7.84 -29.27 7.14
CA PRO A 299 -8.30 -30.28 8.09
C PRO A 299 -7.10 -30.91 8.78
N ALA A 300 -7.16 -31.01 10.10
CA ALA A 300 -6.16 -31.74 10.87
C ALA A 300 -6.22 -33.21 10.42
N GLY A 301 -5.16 -33.67 9.77
CA GLY A 301 -4.95 -35.08 9.40
C GLY A 301 -4.57 -35.94 10.60
#